data_AF-A0A2R6I814-F1
#
_entry.id   AF-A0A2R6I814-F1
#
_cell.length_a   1.000
_cell.length_b   1.000
_cell.length_c   1.000
_cell.angle_alpha   90.00
_cell.angle_beta   90.00
_cell.angle_gamma   90.00
#
_symmetry.space_group_name_H-M   'P 1'
#
loop_
_entity.id
_entity.type
_entity.pdbx_description
1 polymer ?
#
loop_
_entity_poly.entity_id
_entity_poly.type
_entity_poly.pdbx_seq_one_letter_code
_entity_poly.pdbx_strand_id
1 'polypeptide(L)'
;MEVEIATIGGYEEVGRQMTAVRAGDDVVVFDMGLNLSKVLIHDNVETERMHSLDLIDMGAIPDDRVMSDIEGDVQAIVPTHGHLDHIGAISKLAHRYDAPIVATPFTIELVKQQIQSEEKFGVKNDLIKMDAGETMSIGDSSNVDLEFVNVTHSIIDAINPVVHTPEGAVVYGLDKRMDHTPVIGDPIDMERFREIGREGEGVLCYIEDCTNAGKKGRTPSESVARRHLEDVMTSIEDYDGGIVATTFSSHVARVKSLVEFAREIGRQPVLLGRSMEKYSGTAERLGFVDFLDDVGMYGHRKSVDRTFKRIMNEGKEKYLPVVTGHQGEPRAMLTRMGRGETPYELDQGDKVLFSARVIPEPTNEGQRYQSEQLLRMQGARIYDDIHVSGHLNQEGHYAMLDALQPQHVIPAHQDMKGFAPYVGLCKSEGYQLGRDLHVTSNGNTIQLTE
;
A
#
# COMPACT_ATOMS: atom_id res chain seq x y z
N MET A 1 8.59 -21.33 -24.73
CA MET A 1 7.92 -21.60 -23.44
C MET A 1 6.67 -20.75 -23.44
N GLU A 2 5.51 -21.35 -23.22
CA GLU A 2 4.25 -20.59 -23.16
C GLU A 2 4.25 -19.66 -21.96
N VAL A 3 3.97 -18.37 -22.20
CA VAL A 3 3.80 -17.35 -21.17
C VAL A 3 2.42 -16.73 -21.32
N GLU A 4 1.63 -16.79 -20.25
CA GLU A 4 0.27 -16.26 -20.20
C GLU A 4 0.08 -15.38 -18.96
N ILE A 5 -0.65 -14.27 -19.11
CA ILE A 5 -1.01 -13.37 -18.02
C ILE A 5 -2.51 -13.46 -17.77
N ALA A 6 -2.92 -13.80 -16.55
CA ALA A 6 -4.31 -13.71 -16.12
C ALA A 6 -4.56 -12.47 -15.28
N THR A 7 -5.50 -11.64 -15.72
CA THR A 7 -5.84 -10.36 -15.10
C THR A 7 -7.06 -10.54 -14.19
N ILE A 8 -6.85 -10.80 -12.91
CA ILE A 8 -7.88 -11.40 -12.02
C ILE A 8 -8.66 -10.33 -11.24
N GLY A 9 -7.96 -9.37 -10.64
CA GLY A 9 -8.55 -8.28 -9.88
C GLY A 9 -7.72 -7.01 -9.99
N GLY A 10 -8.38 -5.85 -10.00
CA GLY A 10 -7.68 -4.57 -10.05
C GLY A 10 -7.47 -3.97 -11.44
N TYR A 11 -8.05 -4.56 -12.48
CA TYR A 11 -7.93 -4.08 -13.86
C TYR A 11 -9.11 -3.22 -14.31
N GLU A 12 -10.11 -3.04 -13.44
CA GLU A 12 -11.28 -2.19 -13.67
C GLU A 12 -11.51 -1.18 -12.54
N GLU A 13 -10.66 -1.19 -11.50
CA GLU A 13 -10.78 -0.36 -10.31
C GLU A 13 -9.47 -0.26 -9.52
N VAL A 14 -9.46 0.63 -8.52
CA VAL A 14 -8.45 0.63 -7.45
C VAL A 14 -8.85 -0.38 -6.38
N GLY A 15 -7.87 -1.12 -5.87
CA GLY A 15 -8.07 -2.14 -4.84
C GLY A 15 -8.20 -3.55 -5.41
N ARG A 16 -8.27 -4.55 -4.53
CA ARG A 16 -8.39 -5.98 -4.88
C ARG A 16 -7.41 -6.47 -5.97
N GLN A 17 -6.14 -6.06 -5.90
CA GLN A 17 -5.14 -6.48 -6.87
C GLN A 17 -4.91 -7.98 -6.81
N MET A 18 -4.89 -8.62 -7.98
CA MET A 18 -4.46 -10.00 -8.15
C MET A 18 -4.17 -10.26 -9.63
N THR A 19 -3.02 -10.82 -9.91
CA THR A 19 -2.57 -11.21 -11.26
C THR A 19 -1.90 -12.57 -11.18
N ALA A 20 -2.05 -13.41 -12.19
CA ALA A 20 -1.24 -14.63 -12.31
C ALA A 20 -0.41 -14.60 -13.59
N VAL A 21 0.83 -15.08 -13.49
CA VAL A 21 1.74 -15.29 -14.61
C VAL A 21 2.02 -16.77 -14.71
N ARG A 22 1.60 -17.38 -15.80
CA ARG A 22 1.94 -18.76 -16.16
C ARG A 22 3.18 -18.74 -17.04
N ALA A 23 4.17 -19.56 -16.71
CA ALA A 23 5.36 -19.82 -17.50
C ALA A 23 5.55 -21.34 -17.64
N GLY A 24 5.10 -21.91 -18.75
CA GLY A 24 4.98 -23.36 -18.92
C GLY A 24 3.94 -23.94 -17.95
N ASP A 25 4.39 -24.84 -17.07
CA ASP A 25 3.56 -25.49 -16.05
C ASP A 25 3.58 -24.75 -14.69
N ASP A 26 4.43 -23.72 -14.56
CA ASP A 26 4.65 -23.00 -13.31
C ASP A 26 3.84 -21.69 -13.29
N VAL A 27 3.05 -21.46 -12.24
CA VAL A 27 2.25 -20.24 -12.08
C VAL A 27 2.71 -19.44 -10.85
N VAL A 28 2.97 -18.15 -11.05
CA VAL A 28 3.23 -17.18 -9.97
C VAL A 28 2.03 -16.25 -9.84
N VAL A 29 1.45 -16.17 -8.65
CA VAL A 29 0.36 -15.25 -8.35
C VAL A 29 0.93 -14.01 -7.66
N PHE A 30 0.71 -12.84 -8.23
CA PHE A 30 1.02 -11.55 -7.62
C PHE A 30 -0.18 -10.97 -6.91
N ASP A 31 0.03 -10.61 -5.64
CA ASP A 31 -0.95 -9.99 -4.74
C ASP A 31 -2.28 -10.76 -4.56
N MET A 32 -2.96 -10.50 -3.44
CA MET A 32 -4.35 -10.86 -3.20
C MET A 32 -4.98 -9.77 -2.35
N GLY A 33 -5.55 -8.77 -3.01
CA GLY A 33 -5.99 -7.53 -2.40
C GLY A 33 -7.42 -7.49 -1.85
N LEU A 34 -7.71 -6.44 -1.08
CA LEU A 34 -9.06 -6.04 -0.68
C LEU A 34 -9.40 -4.67 -1.27
N ASN A 35 -10.59 -4.53 -1.84
CA ASN A 35 -11.20 -3.25 -2.16
C ASN A 35 -12.02 -2.76 -0.97
N LEU A 36 -11.42 -1.88 -0.17
CA LEU A 36 -12.04 -1.37 1.05
C LEU A 36 -13.31 -0.53 0.75
N SER A 37 -13.38 0.16 -0.40
CA SER A 37 -14.56 0.96 -0.77
C SER A 37 -15.82 0.10 -0.86
N LYS A 38 -15.69 -1.12 -1.38
CA LYS A 38 -16.77 -2.11 -1.50
C LYS A 38 -17.18 -2.68 -0.16
N VAL A 39 -16.29 -2.71 0.82
CA VAL A 39 -16.63 -3.08 2.21
C VAL A 39 -17.36 -1.94 2.91
N LEU A 40 -16.88 -0.71 2.76
CA LEU A 40 -17.36 0.47 3.50
C LEU A 40 -18.78 0.93 3.13
N ILE A 41 -19.30 0.52 1.96
CA ILE A 41 -20.69 0.81 1.56
C ILE A 41 -21.72 -0.09 2.26
N HIS A 42 -21.27 -1.13 2.98
CA HIS A 42 -22.13 -2.03 3.74
C HIS A 42 -21.94 -1.82 5.24
N ASP A 43 -23.06 -1.76 5.97
CA ASP A 43 -23.04 -1.60 7.42
C ASP A 43 -22.62 -2.88 8.13
N ASN A 44 -21.79 -2.73 9.17
CA ASN A 44 -21.39 -3.80 10.09
C ASN A 44 -20.74 -5.02 9.41
N VAL A 45 -20.01 -4.81 8.31
CA VAL A 45 -19.21 -5.87 7.70
C VAL A 45 -17.98 -6.18 8.54
N GLU A 46 -17.83 -7.46 8.87
CA GLU A 46 -16.66 -8.05 9.53
C GLU A 46 -16.04 -9.05 8.54
N THR A 47 -15.15 -8.55 7.68
CA THR A 47 -14.56 -9.32 6.59
C THR A 47 -13.94 -10.63 7.06
N GLU A 48 -13.35 -10.65 8.25
CA GLU A 48 -12.71 -11.79 8.91
C GLU A 48 -13.66 -12.97 9.18
N ARG A 49 -14.98 -12.74 9.24
CA ARG A 49 -16.00 -13.78 9.44
C ARG A 49 -16.70 -14.22 8.17
N MET A 50 -16.59 -13.43 7.11
CA MET A 50 -17.28 -13.67 5.85
C MET A 50 -16.59 -14.77 5.03
N HIS A 51 -17.40 -15.51 4.27
CA HIS A 51 -16.89 -16.47 3.30
C HIS A 51 -16.33 -15.73 2.08
N SER A 52 -15.34 -16.32 1.40
CA SER A 52 -14.71 -15.73 0.23
C SER A 52 -15.70 -15.48 -0.91
N LEU A 53 -16.64 -16.40 -1.14
CA LEU A 53 -17.71 -16.21 -2.15
C LEU A 53 -18.54 -14.95 -1.91
N ASP A 54 -18.95 -14.67 -0.66
CA ASP A 54 -19.72 -13.46 -0.35
C ASP A 54 -18.90 -12.19 -0.67
N LEU A 55 -17.61 -12.21 -0.33
CA LEU A 55 -16.70 -11.09 -0.59
C LEU A 55 -16.40 -10.91 -2.09
N ILE A 56 -16.35 -12.00 -2.87
CA ILE A 56 -16.23 -11.98 -4.33
C ILE A 56 -17.48 -11.35 -4.95
N ASP A 57 -18.67 -11.79 -4.53
CA ASP A 57 -19.94 -11.28 -5.05
C ASP A 57 -20.15 -9.80 -4.69
N MET A 58 -19.62 -9.33 -3.56
CA MET A 58 -19.55 -7.90 -3.21
C MET A 58 -18.55 -7.10 -4.06
N GLY A 59 -17.66 -7.77 -4.80
CA GLY A 59 -16.52 -7.16 -5.47
C GLY A 59 -15.45 -6.65 -4.50
N ALA A 60 -15.44 -7.14 -3.26
CA ALA A 60 -14.49 -6.73 -2.24
C ALA A 60 -13.13 -7.41 -2.39
N ILE A 61 -13.09 -8.64 -2.90
CA ILE A 61 -11.84 -9.37 -3.17
C ILE A 61 -11.80 -9.84 -4.64
N PRO A 62 -10.65 -10.27 -5.18
CA PRO A 62 -10.54 -10.77 -6.54
C PRO A 62 -11.39 -12.01 -6.77
N ASP A 63 -11.93 -12.14 -7.98
CA ASP A 63 -12.63 -13.36 -8.39
C ASP A 63 -11.64 -14.36 -8.98
N ASP A 64 -11.04 -15.16 -8.10
CA ASP A 64 -10.03 -16.15 -8.44
C ASP A 64 -10.58 -17.42 -9.13
N ARG A 65 -11.89 -17.47 -9.44
CA ARG A 65 -12.49 -18.60 -10.18
C ARG A 65 -11.86 -18.78 -11.56
N VAL A 66 -11.40 -17.71 -12.20
CA VAL A 66 -10.68 -17.76 -13.48
C VAL A 66 -9.43 -18.64 -13.43
N MET A 67 -8.84 -18.85 -12.24
CA MET A 67 -7.68 -19.73 -12.08
C MET A 67 -7.99 -21.19 -12.43
N SER A 68 -9.27 -21.62 -12.47
CA SER A 68 -9.61 -22.98 -12.91
C SER A 68 -9.39 -23.22 -14.40
N ASP A 69 -9.31 -22.15 -15.19
CA ASP A 69 -9.13 -22.21 -16.64
C ASP A 69 -7.65 -22.02 -17.04
N ILE A 70 -6.77 -21.72 -16.09
CA ILE A 70 -5.33 -21.58 -16.29
C ILE A 70 -4.67 -22.94 -16.08
N GLU A 71 -3.88 -23.37 -17.05
CA GLU A 71 -3.10 -24.60 -16.93
C GLU A 71 -1.88 -24.43 -16.00
N GLY A 72 -1.38 -25.52 -15.43
CA GLY A 72 -0.22 -25.49 -14.52
C GLY A 72 -0.59 -25.35 -13.04
N ASP A 73 0.44 -25.32 -12.21
CA ASP A 73 0.33 -25.31 -10.75
C ASP A 73 0.87 -24.01 -10.17
N VAL A 74 0.17 -23.45 -9.18
CA VAL A 74 0.64 -22.26 -8.47
C VAL A 74 1.84 -22.65 -7.61
N GLN A 75 3.01 -22.09 -7.94
CA GLN A 75 4.29 -22.34 -7.27
C GLN A 75 4.62 -21.30 -6.21
N ALA A 76 4.10 -20.07 -6.34
CA ALA A 76 4.31 -19.01 -5.36
C ALA A 76 3.17 -17.99 -5.38
N ILE A 77 2.85 -17.46 -4.20
CA ILE A 77 2.01 -16.27 -4.02
C ILE A 77 2.91 -15.14 -3.54
N VAL A 78 2.95 -14.04 -4.27
CA VAL A 78 3.93 -12.97 -4.10
C VAL A 78 3.22 -11.63 -3.89
N PRO A 79 2.91 -11.28 -2.64
CA PRO A 79 2.46 -9.94 -2.29
C PRO A 79 3.62 -8.95 -2.37
N THR A 80 3.43 -7.88 -3.12
CA THR A 80 4.48 -6.88 -3.39
C THR A 80 4.80 -5.99 -2.20
N HIS A 81 3.80 -5.72 -1.36
CA HIS A 81 3.94 -4.93 -0.15
C HIS A 81 2.74 -5.11 0.79
N GLY A 82 2.81 -4.56 2.00
CA GLY A 82 1.84 -4.79 3.08
C GLY A 82 0.55 -3.95 3.10
N HIS A 83 0.15 -3.29 1.99
CA HIS A 83 -1.15 -2.60 1.95
C HIS A 83 -2.31 -3.57 1.71
N LEU A 84 -3.50 -3.20 2.18
CA LEU A 84 -4.66 -4.10 2.16
C LEU A 84 -5.16 -4.41 0.76
N ASP A 85 -4.97 -3.52 -0.20
CA ASP A 85 -5.23 -3.75 -1.62
C ASP A 85 -4.25 -4.72 -2.29
N HIS A 86 -3.23 -5.19 -1.56
CA HIS A 86 -2.29 -6.23 -2.01
C HIS A 86 -2.29 -7.48 -1.11
N ILE A 87 -2.56 -7.35 0.20
CA ILE A 87 -2.57 -8.50 1.13
C ILE A 87 -3.94 -8.86 1.72
N GLY A 88 -4.95 -8.00 1.52
CA GLY A 88 -6.19 -8.04 2.29
C GLY A 88 -7.05 -9.28 2.04
N ALA A 89 -6.90 -9.94 0.89
CA ALA A 89 -7.58 -11.19 0.55
C ALA A 89 -6.71 -12.44 0.68
N ILE A 90 -5.43 -12.32 1.08
CA ILE A 90 -4.57 -13.49 1.32
C ILE A 90 -5.23 -14.48 2.28
N SER A 91 -5.81 -13.98 3.39
CA SER A 91 -6.46 -14.88 4.36
C SER A 91 -7.72 -15.56 3.84
N LYS A 92 -8.26 -15.10 2.70
CA LYS A 92 -9.50 -15.58 2.09
C LYS A 92 -9.28 -16.48 0.88
N LEU A 93 -8.15 -16.33 0.18
CA LEU A 93 -7.90 -17.00 -1.10
C LEU A 93 -6.66 -17.92 -1.05
N ALA A 94 -5.57 -17.52 -0.38
CA ALA A 94 -4.28 -18.21 -0.48
C ALA A 94 -4.33 -19.70 -0.10
N HIS A 95 -5.16 -20.06 0.89
CA HIS A 95 -5.32 -21.44 1.36
C HIS A 95 -5.86 -22.44 0.32
N ARG A 96 -6.31 -21.96 -0.84
CA ARG A 96 -6.78 -22.80 -1.96
C ARG A 96 -5.63 -23.28 -2.85
N TYR A 97 -4.46 -22.66 -2.74
CA TYR A 97 -3.28 -22.98 -3.53
C TYR A 97 -2.23 -23.64 -2.64
N ASP A 98 -1.66 -24.75 -3.10
CA ASP A 98 -0.58 -25.46 -2.40
C ASP A 98 0.78 -24.80 -2.71
N ALA A 99 0.90 -23.54 -2.31
CA ALA A 99 2.03 -22.68 -2.64
C ALA A 99 2.50 -21.87 -1.41
N PRO A 100 3.81 -21.62 -1.27
CA PRO A 100 4.30 -20.65 -0.29
C PRO A 100 3.84 -19.23 -0.63
N ILE A 101 3.69 -18.42 0.41
CA ILE A 101 3.60 -16.97 0.30
C ILE A 101 5.01 -16.40 0.48
N VAL A 102 5.55 -15.78 -0.57
CA VAL A 102 6.90 -15.23 -0.62
C VAL A 102 6.81 -13.70 -0.66
N ALA A 103 7.35 -13.01 0.33
CA ALA A 103 7.36 -11.55 0.37
C ALA A 103 8.52 -11.02 1.21
N THR A 104 8.68 -9.70 1.21
CA THR A 104 9.66 -9.01 2.05
C THR A 104 9.37 -9.18 3.55
N PRO A 105 10.39 -9.09 4.44
CA PRO A 105 10.22 -9.37 5.86
C PRO A 105 9.09 -8.60 6.54
N PHE A 106 8.93 -7.30 6.25
CA PHE A 106 7.85 -6.49 6.80
C PHE A 106 6.49 -6.95 6.29
N THR A 107 6.40 -7.23 4.99
CA THR A 107 5.17 -7.72 4.36
C THR A 107 4.75 -9.06 4.94
N ILE A 108 5.68 -10.01 5.12
CA ILE A 108 5.40 -11.32 5.74
C ILE A 108 4.86 -11.19 7.17
N GLU A 109 5.40 -10.28 7.99
CA GLU A 109 4.87 -10.08 9.34
C GLU A 109 3.44 -9.50 9.32
N LEU A 110 3.11 -8.65 8.36
CA LEU A 110 1.75 -8.12 8.19
C LEU A 110 0.78 -9.19 7.67
N VAL A 111 1.22 -10.03 6.72
CA VAL A 111 0.47 -11.19 6.22
C VAL A 111 0.20 -12.17 7.35
N LYS A 112 1.20 -12.49 8.18
CA LYS A 112 1.05 -13.35 9.35
C LYS A 112 -0.02 -12.83 10.31
N GLN A 113 -0.03 -11.53 10.57
CA GLN A 113 -1.04 -10.90 11.42
C GLN A 113 -2.43 -10.91 10.76
N GLN A 114 -2.51 -10.77 9.44
CA GLN A 114 -3.76 -10.89 8.69
C GLN A 114 -4.34 -12.31 8.80
N ILE A 115 -3.50 -13.33 8.60
CA ILE A 115 -3.85 -14.75 8.77
C ILE A 115 -4.30 -15.04 10.21
N GLN A 116 -3.62 -14.48 11.21
CA GLN A 116 -4.00 -14.66 12.63
C GLN A 116 -5.34 -14.01 12.99
N SER A 117 -5.76 -12.98 12.25
CA SER A 117 -7.05 -12.31 12.47
C SER A 117 -8.23 -12.98 11.76
N GLU A 118 -7.96 -13.95 10.89
CA GLU A 118 -8.97 -14.69 10.14
C GLU A 118 -9.76 -15.65 11.04
N GLU A 119 -11.09 -15.60 10.97
CA GLU A 119 -11.98 -16.44 11.79
C GLU A 119 -12.73 -17.50 10.94
N LYS A 120 -12.72 -17.39 9.62
CA LYS A 120 -13.48 -18.27 8.71
C LYS A 120 -12.66 -19.41 8.10
N PHE A 121 -11.41 -19.15 7.72
CA PHE A 121 -10.55 -20.10 7.01
C PHE A 121 -9.26 -20.39 7.77
N GLY A 122 -8.75 -21.63 7.64
CA GLY A 122 -7.44 -22.00 8.16
C GLY A 122 -6.39 -21.88 7.05
N VAL A 123 -5.57 -20.84 7.10
CA VAL A 123 -4.47 -20.62 6.14
C VAL A 123 -3.21 -21.30 6.67
N LYS A 124 -2.63 -22.19 5.86
CA LYS A 124 -1.47 -23.03 6.24
C LYS A 124 -0.30 -22.91 5.25
N ASN A 125 -0.41 -22.02 4.27
CA ASN A 125 0.68 -21.73 3.34
C ASN A 125 1.96 -21.37 4.11
N ASP A 126 3.09 -21.88 3.65
CA ASP A 126 4.38 -21.52 4.20
C ASP A 126 4.65 -20.03 3.96
N LEU A 127 5.25 -19.36 4.94
CA LEU A 127 5.60 -17.94 4.86
C LEU A 127 7.11 -17.81 4.67
N ILE A 128 7.53 -17.43 3.47
CA ILE A 128 8.94 -17.30 3.10
C ILE A 128 9.30 -15.82 3.00
N LYS A 129 10.36 -15.43 3.70
CA LYS A 129 10.93 -14.08 3.61
C LYS A 129 11.99 -14.07 2.52
N MET A 130 11.92 -13.10 1.63
CA MET A 130 12.92 -12.83 0.61
C MET A 130 13.15 -11.32 0.55
N ASP A 131 14.41 -10.90 0.64
CA ASP A 131 14.77 -9.48 0.64
C ASP A 131 14.83 -8.91 -0.78
N ALA A 132 14.72 -7.60 -0.92
CA ALA A 132 14.95 -6.95 -2.21
C ALA A 132 16.40 -7.18 -2.69
N GLY A 133 16.57 -7.50 -3.97
CA GLY A 133 17.83 -7.91 -4.60
C GLY A 133 18.08 -9.43 -4.56
N GLU A 134 17.24 -10.21 -3.88
CA GLU A 134 17.35 -11.68 -3.89
C GLU A 134 16.57 -12.31 -5.06
N THR A 135 16.93 -13.56 -5.36
CA THR A 135 16.32 -14.38 -6.41
C THR A 135 16.02 -15.79 -5.89
N MET A 136 14.92 -16.38 -6.35
CA MET A 136 14.46 -17.72 -6.01
C MET A 136 14.00 -18.45 -7.26
N SER A 137 14.43 -19.69 -7.47
CA SER A 137 13.87 -20.53 -8.54
C SER A 137 12.44 -20.95 -8.23
N ILE A 138 11.59 -20.94 -9.26
CA ILE A 138 10.17 -21.25 -9.17
C ILE A 138 9.92 -22.60 -9.84
N GLY A 139 9.19 -23.46 -9.12
CA GLY A 139 8.90 -24.81 -9.58
C GLY A 139 10.12 -25.75 -9.54
N ASP A 140 9.90 -26.99 -9.98
CA ASP A 140 10.95 -28.00 -10.11
C ASP A 140 11.78 -27.80 -11.39
N SER A 141 11.29 -26.98 -12.33
CA SER A 141 11.96 -26.66 -13.58
C SER A 141 12.98 -25.54 -13.34
N SER A 142 14.25 -25.75 -13.65
CA SER A 142 15.32 -24.77 -13.39
C SER A 142 15.36 -23.60 -14.40
N ASN A 143 14.21 -23.24 -14.96
CA ASN A 143 14.12 -22.29 -16.08
C ASN A 143 13.31 -21.03 -15.74
N VAL A 144 12.71 -20.96 -14.56
CA VAL A 144 11.92 -19.83 -14.10
C VAL A 144 12.49 -19.35 -12.77
N ASP A 145 12.88 -18.08 -12.71
CA ASP A 145 13.38 -17.46 -11.48
C ASP A 145 12.54 -16.22 -11.12
N LEU A 146 12.27 -16.05 -9.83
CA LEU A 146 11.61 -14.89 -9.25
C LEU A 146 12.67 -14.00 -8.60
N GLU A 147 12.78 -12.76 -9.06
CA GLU A 147 13.64 -11.72 -8.48
C GLU A 147 12.79 -10.62 -7.82
N PHE A 148 13.25 -10.09 -6.69
CA PHE A 148 12.66 -8.88 -6.09
C PHE A 148 13.52 -7.65 -6.39
N VAL A 149 12.94 -6.64 -7.02
CA VAL A 149 13.62 -5.35 -7.25
C VAL A 149 13.08 -4.30 -6.27
N ASN A 150 13.98 -3.59 -5.58
CA ASN A 150 13.60 -2.57 -4.59
C ASN A 150 12.86 -1.39 -5.25
N VAL A 151 11.72 -1.01 -4.67
CA VAL A 151 11.00 0.21 -5.05
C VAL A 151 10.63 1.04 -3.83
N THR A 152 10.42 2.33 -4.04
CA THR A 152 9.88 3.20 -2.99
C THR A 152 8.37 3.32 -3.15
N HIS A 153 7.63 3.32 -2.05
CA HIS A 153 6.19 3.54 -2.04
C HIS A 153 5.75 4.25 -0.74
N SER A 154 4.44 4.36 -0.50
CA SER A 154 3.87 4.88 0.76
C SER A 154 3.98 3.93 1.95
N ILE A 155 4.45 2.71 1.74
CA ILE A 155 4.82 1.74 2.78
C ILE A 155 6.30 1.39 2.61
N ILE A 156 6.94 0.98 3.71
CA ILE A 156 8.32 0.47 3.67
C ILE A 156 8.35 -0.95 3.09
N ASP A 157 9.52 -1.37 2.63
CA ASP A 157 9.80 -2.76 2.22
C ASP A 157 8.95 -3.23 1.03
N ALA A 158 8.64 -2.32 0.11
CA ALA A 158 7.90 -2.60 -1.12
C ALA A 158 8.85 -3.04 -2.24
N ILE A 159 8.40 -3.98 -3.06
CA ILE A 159 9.17 -4.51 -4.20
C ILE A 159 8.35 -4.50 -5.48
N ASN A 160 9.03 -4.61 -6.62
CA ASN A 160 8.43 -5.10 -7.86
C ASN A 160 9.03 -6.47 -8.17
N PRO A 161 8.22 -7.53 -8.22
CA PRO A 161 8.71 -8.85 -8.55
C PRO A 161 8.88 -8.99 -10.06
N VAL A 162 9.90 -9.74 -10.44
CA VAL A 162 10.27 -10.02 -11.82
C VAL A 162 10.37 -11.52 -12.01
N VAL A 163 9.58 -12.07 -12.92
CA VAL A 163 9.65 -13.49 -13.30
C VAL A 163 10.49 -13.60 -14.55
N HIS A 164 11.69 -14.15 -14.39
CA HIS A 164 12.62 -14.42 -15.47
C HIS A 164 12.26 -15.74 -16.13
N THR A 165 12.10 -15.73 -17.45
CA THR A 165 11.81 -16.92 -18.25
C THR A 165 12.75 -16.96 -19.46
N PRO A 166 12.86 -18.10 -20.18
CA PRO A 166 13.63 -18.18 -21.41
C PRO A 166 13.14 -17.25 -22.53
N GLU A 167 11.89 -16.78 -22.47
CA GLU A 167 11.32 -15.84 -23.46
C GLU A 167 11.49 -14.36 -23.06
N GLY A 168 12.10 -14.10 -21.90
CA GLY A 168 12.28 -12.77 -21.33
C GLY A 168 11.57 -12.60 -19.98
N ALA A 169 11.79 -11.44 -19.37
CA ALA A 169 11.29 -11.12 -18.04
C ALA A 169 9.85 -10.58 -18.07
N VAL A 170 9.02 -11.03 -17.14
CA VAL A 170 7.72 -10.42 -16.82
C VAL A 170 7.88 -9.58 -15.57
N VAL A 171 7.75 -8.27 -15.71
CA VAL A 171 7.89 -7.30 -14.62
C VAL A 171 6.51 -6.89 -14.13
N TYR A 172 6.21 -7.21 -12.87
CA TYR A 172 4.99 -6.77 -12.20
C TYR A 172 5.25 -5.46 -11.44
N GLY A 173 4.85 -4.37 -12.07
CA GLY A 173 5.27 -3.01 -11.75
C GLY A 173 4.32 -2.24 -10.85
N LEU A 174 3.47 -2.86 -10.03
CA LEU A 174 2.48 -2.06 -9.29
C LEU A 174 3.09 -1.24 -8.15
N ASP A 175 2.36 -0.22 -7.71
CA ASP A 175 2.55 0.54 -6.47
C ASP A 175 3.98 0.99 -6.16
N LYS A 176 4.44 1.96 -6.96
CA LYS A 176 5.75 2.58 -6.76
C LYS A 176 5.78 4.07 -7.01
N ARG A 177 6.79 4.69 -6.44
CA ARG A 177 7.26 6.05 -6.72
C ARG A 177 8.73 5.99 -7.11
N MET A 178 9.14 6.93 -7.95
CA MET A 178 10.54 7.18 -8.23
C MET A 178 11.13 8.19 -7.24
N ASP A 179 11.46 7.73 -6.03
CA ASP A 179 12.06 8.53 -4.96
C ASP A 179 13.57 8.32 -4.85
N HIS A 180 14.33 9.40 -4.98
CA HIS A 180 15.80 9.41 -4.90
C HIS A 180 16.31 9.87 -3.53
N THR A 181 15.43 10.35 -2.66
CA THR A 181 15.75 10.79 -1.30
C THR A 181 14.70 10.28 -0.30
N PRO A 182 14.47 8.96 -0.22
CA PRO A 182 13.50 8.41 0.72
C PRO A 182 13.92 8.70 2.17
N VAL A 183 12.94 8.77 3.07
CA VAL A 183 13.18 9.01 4.52
C VAL A 183 13.57 7.72 5.25
N ILE A 184 13.12 6.57 4.73
CA ILE A 184 13.44 5.22 5.21
C ILE A 184 13.67 4.35 3.98
N GLY A 185 14.64 3.43 4.07
CA GLY A 185 14.94 2.47 3.02
C GLY A 185 15.79 3.07 1.90
N ASP A 186 16.11 2.23 0.93
CA ASP A 186 16.93 2.60 -0.22
C ASP A 186 16.07 3.24 -1.33
N PRO A 187 16.67 4.10 -2.17
CA PRO A 187 16.03 4.59 -3.39
C PRO A 187 15.55 3.47 -4.31
N ILE A 188 14.59 3.77 -5.18
CA ILE A 188 14.15 2.84 -6.22
C ILE A 188 15.34 2.38 -7.08
N ASP A 189 15.44 1.08 -7.35
CA ASP A 189 16.56 0.53 -8.11
C ASP A 189 16.36 0.66 -9.63
N MET A 190 16.44 1.90 -10.11
CA MET A 190 16.37 2.21 -11.54
C MET A 190 17.58 1.69 -12.32
N GLU A 191 18.69 1.35 -11.66
CA GLU A 191 19.82 0.72 -12.32
C GLU A 191 19.45 -0.70 -12.71
N ARG A 192 18.95 -1.50 -11.75
CA ARG A 192 18.52 -2.87 -12.00
C ARG A 192 17.41 -2.97 -13.04
N PHE A 193 16.42 -2.08 -13.03
CA PHE A 193 15.40 -2.06 -14.09
C PHE A 193 15.99 -1.84 -15.50
N ARG A 194 17.07 -1.05 -15.65
CA ARG A 194 17.74 -0.88 -16.94
C ARG A 194 18.58 -2.09 -17.34
N GLU A 195 19.14 -2.80 -16.37
CA GLU A 195 19.84 -4.06 -16.61
C GLU A 195 18.87 -5.13 -17.11
N ILE A 196 17.73 -5.30 -16.44
CA ILE A 196 16.68 -6.24 -16.86
C ILE A 196 16.21 -5.92 -18.29
N GLY A 197 16.07 -4.64 -18.66
CA GLY A 197 15.71 -4.23 -20.02
C GLY A 197 16.77 -4.56 -21.10
N ARG A 198 18.00 -4.94 -20.72
CA ARG A 198 19.14 -5.19 -21.63
C ARG A 198 19.69 -6.62 -21.56
N GLU A 199 19.41 -7.35 -20.50
CA GLU A 199 19.88 -8.71 -20.27
C GLU A 199 18.97 -9.74 -20.98
N GLY A 200 19.55 -10.85 -21.43
CA GLY A 200 18.80 -11.94 -22.06
C GLY A 200 17.94 -11.49 -23.25
N GLU A 201 16.68 -11.91 -23.25
CA GLU A 201 15.64 -11.51 -24.22
C GLU A 201 14.95 -10.17 -23.84
N GLY A 202 15.46 -9.50 -22.80
CA GLY A 202 14.89 -8.26 -22.25
C GLY A 202 13.59 -8.50 -21.50
N VAL A 203 12.73 -7.47 -21.46
CA VAL A 203 11.43 -7.52 -20.78
C VAL A 203 10.35 -7.94 -21.78
N LEU A 204 9.82 -9.15 -21.61
CA LEU A 204 8.69 -9.66 -22.39
C LEU A 204 7.43 -8.86 -22.09
N CYS A 205 7.12 -8.62 -20.82
CA CYS A 205 5.90 -7.93 -20.43
C CYS A 205 6.10 -7.04 -19.20
N TYR A 206 5.49 -5.86 -19.23
CA TYR A 206 5.42 -4.93 -18.10
C TYR A 206 3.97 -4.65 -17.73
N ILE A 207 3.59 -4.99 -16.49
CA ILE A 207 2.27 -4.71 -15.92
C ILE A 207 2.42 -3.48 -15.03
N GLU A 208 1.70 -2.40 -15.31
CA GLU A 208 1.95 -1.09 -14.69
C GLU A 208 0.78 -0.53 -13.88
N ASP A 209 1.08 -0.02 -12.68
CA ASP A 209 0.13 0.76 -11.87
C ASP A 209 -0.16 2.09 -12.57
N CYS A 210 -1.44 2.37 -12.84
CA CYS A 210 -1.86 3.58 -13.53
C CYS A 210 -2.53 4.63 -12.63
N THR A 211 -2.46 4.50 -11.30
CA THR A 211 -3.19 5.31 -10.31
C THR A 211 -3.07 6.81 -10.53
N ASN A 212 -1.88 7.25 -10.92
CA ASN A 212 -1.57 8.66 -11.14
C ASN A 212 -1.14 8.95 -12.59
N ALA A 213 -1.47 8.09 -13.55
CA ALA A 213 -1.08 8.24 -14.94
C ALA A 213 -1.49 9.59 -15.55
N GLY A 214 -2.64 10.14 -15.13
CA GLY A 214 -3.13 11.45 -15.57
C GLY A 214 -2.49 12.66 -14.90
N LYS A 215 -1.65 12.46 -13.87
CA LYS A 215 -0.98 13.55 -13.16
C LYS A 215 0.32 13.90 -13.86
N LYS A 216 0.47 15.18 -14.18
CA LYS A 216 1.65 15.70 -14.88
C LYS A 216 2.90 15.71 -14.00
N GLY A 217 4.06 15.67 -14.66
CA GLY A 217 5.36 15.83 -14.02
C GLY A 217 5.80 14.57 -13.27
N ARG A 218 6.75 14.75 -12.33
CA ARG A 218 7.24 13.69 -11.46
C ARG A 218 6.54 13.72 -10.11
N THR A 219 6.39 12.57 -9.49
CA THR A 219 5.93 12.47 -8.11
C THR A 219 7.01 13.03 -7.18
N PRO A 220 6.70 13.98 -6.28
CA PRO A 220 7.67 14.49 -5.32
C PRO A 220 8.13 13.40 -4.34
N SER A 221 9.40 13.47 -3.94
CA SER A 221 9.98 12.61 -2.89
C SER A 221 9.25 12.76 -1.54
N GLU A 222 9.26 11.72 -0.70
CA GLU A 222 8.81 11.82 0.69
C GLU A 222 9.56 12.90 1.47
N SER A 223 10.81 13.22 1.10
CA SER A 223 11.56 14.33 1.71
C SER A 223 10.88 15.68 1.55
N VAL A 224 10.06 15.86 0.50
CA VAL A 224 9.25 17.08 0.30
C VAL A 224 8.13 17.14 1.32
N ALA A 225 7.39 16.04 1.53
CA ALA A 225 6.36 15.98 2.55
C ALA A 225 6.95 16.12 3.96
N ARG A 226 8.14 15.54 4.20
CA ARG A 226 8.88 15.70 5.45
C ARG A 226 9.19 17.18 5.73
N ARG A 227 9.74 17.92 4.76
CA ARG A 227 10.01 19.36 4.90
C ARG A 227 8.74 20.20 5.12
N HIS A 228 7.65 19.86 4.42
CA HIS A 228 6.37 20.55 4.65
C HIS A 228 5.83 20.26 6.05
N LEU A 229 5.95 19.02 6.53
CA LEU A 229 5.57 18.66 7.89
C LEU A 229 6.43 19.38 8.94
N GLU A 230 7.74 19.48 8.71
CA GLU A 230 8.67 20.25 9.54
C GLU A 230 8.22 21.71 9.65
N ASP A 231 8.02 22.40 8.53
CA ASP A 231 7.56 23.80 8.48
C ASP A 231 6.24 23.99 9.25
N VAL A 232 5.27 23.11 9.04
CA VAL A 232 4.00 23.16 9.79
C VAL A 232 4.23 22.98 11.28
N MET A 233 4.99 21.97 11.69
CA MET A 233 5.24 21.65 13.11
C MET A 233 6.01 22.76 13.82
N THR A 234 7.05 23.32 13.21
CA THR A 234 7.81 24.45 13.75
C THR A 234 6.97 25.72 13.81
N SER A 235 6.12 25.98 12.81
CA SER A 235 5.25 27.17 12.81
C SER A 235 4.24 27.22 13.96
N ILE A 236 4.01 26.08 14.63
CA ILE A 236 3.07 25.92 15.73
C ILE A 236 3.74 25.55 17.05
N GLU A 237 5.08 25.63 17.13
CA GLU A 237 5.86 25.21 18.29
C GLU A 237 5.51 25.98 19.57
N ASP A 238 5.28 27.30 19.46
CA ASP A 238 4.95 28.19 20.57
C ASP A 238 3.51 28.01 21.11
N TYR A 239 2.70 27.14 20.49
CA TYR A 239 1.33 26.91 20.93
C TYR A 239 1.31 26.11 22.24
N ASP A 240 0.64 26.63 23.26
CA ASP A 240 0.51 26.04 24.60
C ASP A 240 -0.75 25.17 24.78
N GLY A 241 -1.44 24.86 23.69
CA GLY A 241 -2.58 23.94 23.68
C GLY A 241 -2.28 22.57 23.08
N GLY A 242 -3.35 21.84 22.74
CA GLY A 242 -3.27 20.50 22.16
C GLY A 242 -2.92 20.52 20.68
N ILE A 243 -1.99 19.65 20.30
CA ILE A 243 -1.68 19.33 18.90
C ILE A 243 -1.88 17.83 18.74
N VAL A 244 -2.69 17.43 17.76
CA VAL A 244 -2.98 16.03 17.42
C VAL A 244 -2.62 15.83 15.96
N ALA A 245 -1.90 14.76 15.64
CA ALA A 245 -1.56 14.40 14.26
C ALA A 245 -2.25 13.11 13.84
N THR A 246 -2.53 12.98 12.55
CA THR A 246 -3.05 11.75 11.95
C THR A 246 -2.42 11.50 10.58
N THR A 247 -2.19 10.24 10.26
CA THR A 247 -1.63 9.76 8.99
C THR A 247 -2.03 8.32 8.75
N PHE A 248 -1.73 7.78 7.56
CA PHE A 248 -1.83 6.36 7.27
C PHE A 248 -0.95 5.55 8.21
N SER A 249 -1.48 4.47 8.79
CA SER A 249 -0.69 3.69 9.73
C SER A 249 0.43 2.88 9.11
N SER A 250 0.25 2.48 7.85
CA SER A 250 1.27 1.84 7.04
C SER A 250 2.41 2.78 6.64
N HIS A 251 2.20 4.11 6.68
CA HIS A 251 3.22 5.07 6.27
C HIS A 251 4.24 5.33 7.38
N VAL A 252 5.09 4.33 7.63
CA VAL A 252 6.09 4.32 8.71
C VAL A 252 7.06 5.50 8.58
N ALA A 253 7.46 5.88 7.37
CA ALA A 253 8.33 7.04 7.14
C ALA A 253 7.68 8.35 7.59
N ARG A 254 6.36 8.49 7.43
CA ARG A 254 5.62 9.64 7.95
C ARG A 254 5.51 9.62 9.47
N VAL A 255 5.22 8.45 10.03
CA VAL A 255 5.14 8.28 11.50
C VAL A 255 6.49 8.60 12.15
N LYS A 256 7.60 8.13 11.59
CA LYS A 256 8.97 8.49 12.01
C LYS A 256 9.18 10.00 12.01
N SER A 257 8.81 10.67 10.91
CA SER A 257 8.95 12.13 10.81
C SER A 257 8.12 12.87 11.87
N LEU A 258 6.87 12.43 12.12
CA LEU A 258 6.04 13.00 13.19
C LEU A 258 6.67 12.82 14.58
N VAL A 259 7.25 11.65 14.86
CA VAL A 259 7.92 11.35 16.13
C VAL A 259 9.16 12.23 16.34
N GLU A 260 9.98 12.37 15.30
CA GLU A 260 11.19 13.22 15.35
C GLU A 260 10.83 14.69 15.55
N PHE A 261 9.90 15.22 14.74
CA PHE A 261 9.49 16.62 14.86
C PHE A 261 8.73 16.93 16.14
N ALA A 262 7.98 15.97 16.71
CA ALA A 262 7.38 16.13 18.04
C ALA A 262 8.44 16.50 19.08
N ARG A 263 9.57 15.78 19.07
CA ARG A 263 10.66 16.00 20.03
C ARG A 263 11.37 17.32 19.79
N GLU A 264 11.57 17.70 18.53
CA GLU A 264 12.19 18.98 18.16
C GLU A 264 11.38 20.17 18.70
N ILE A 265 10.05 20.10 18.64
CA ILE A 265 9.15 21.12 19.23
C ILE A 265 8.87 20.91 20.73
N GLY A 266 9.66 20.07 21.41
CA GLY A 266 9.59 19.88 22.87
C GLY A 266 8.39 19.06 23.36
N ARG A 267 7.76 18.26 22.49
CA ARG A 267 6.58 17.43 22.81
C ARG A 267 6.92 15.94 22.81
N GLN A 268 6.36 15.20 23.76
CA GLN A 268 6.48 13.76 23.81
C GLN A 268 5.52 13.10 22.79
N PRO A 269 6.03 12.38 21.79
CA PRO A 269 5.18 11.67 20.83
C PRO A 269 4.53 10.44 21.46
N VAL A 270 3.27 10.18 21.08
CA VAL A 270 2.50 9.02 21.55
C VAL A 270 1.70 8.44 20.38
N LEU A 271 1.93 7.18 20.03
CA LEU A 271 1.22 6.50 18.93
C LEU A 271 -0.01 5.77 19.47
N LEU A 272 -1.20 6.11 18.98
CA LEU A 272 -2.48 5.62 19.51
C LEU A 272 -3.35 4.97 18.43
N GLY A 273 -3.74 3.73 18.68
CA GLY A 273 -4.64 2.94 17.83
C GLY A 273 -4.04 1.58 17.46
N ARG A 274 -4.91 0.58 17.23
CA ARG A 274 -4.48 -0.79 16.92
C ARG A 274 -3.59 -0.84 15.69
N SER A 275 -3.96 -0.13 14.63
CA SER A 275 -3.16 -0.09 13.41
C SER A 275 -1.82 0.64 13.61
N MET A 276 -1.77 1.70 14.43
CA MET A 276 -0.49 2.33 14.81
C MET A 276 0.44 1.31 15.47
N GLU A 277 -0.03 0.64 16.52
CA GLU A 277 0.74 -0.39 17.25
C GLU A 277 1.16 -1.54 16.32
N LYS A 278 0.27 -1.97 15.43
CA LYS A 278 0.50 -3.02 14.43
C LYS A 278 1.69 -2.67 13.52
N TYR A 279 1.59 -1.59 12.77
CA TYR A 279 2.56 -1.24 11.72
C TYR A 279 3.86 -0.69 12.30
N SER A 280 3.79 0.32 13.19
CA SER A 280 4.97 0.94 13.77
C SER A 280 5.75 -0.03 14.67
N GLY A 281 5.07 -0.82 15.49
CA GLY A 281 5.73 -1.83 16.31
C GLY A 281 6.34 -2.97 15.48
N THR A 282 5.77 -3.31 14.33
CA THR A 282 6.39 -4.30 13.43
C THR A 282 7.64 -3.73 12.76
N ALA A 283 7.59 -2.48 12.30
CA ALA A 283 8.74 -1.81 11.70
C ALA A 283 9.90 -1.66 12.70
N GLU A 284 9.60 -1.32 13.95
CA GLU A 284 10.59 -1.21 15.03
C GLU A 284 11.23 -2.56 15.35
N ARG A 285 10.44 -3.63 15.53
CA ARG A 285 10.97 -4.98 15.81
C ARG A 285 11.88 -5.52 14.71
N LEU A 286 11.65 -5.12 13.46
CA LEU A 286 12.47 -5.50 12.30
C LEU A 286 13.65 -4.53 12.07
N GLY A 287 13.78 -3.46 12.85
CA GLY A 287 14.89 -2.52 12.76
C GLY A 287 14.80 -1.47 11.65
N PHE A 288 13.63 -1.29 11.01
CA PHE A 288 13.43 -0.24 10.00
C PHE A 288 13.40 1.17 10.62
N VAL A 289 13.01 1.25 11.89
CA VAL A 289 12.91 2.48 12.67
C VAL A 289 13.38 2.22 14.09
N ASP A 290 14.01 3.23 14.67
CA ASP A 290 14.34 3.26 16.09
C ASP A 290 13.48 4.34 16.75
N PHE A 291 12.37 3.91 17.35
CA PHE A 291 11.63 4.79 18.24
C PHE A 291 12.25 4.65 19.63
N LEU A 292 12.90 5.71 20.14
CA LEU A 292 13.50 5.63 21.49
C LEU A 292 12.49 5.11 22.52
N ASP A 293 12.99 4.45 23.58
CA ASP A 293 12.21 3.73 24.60
C ASP A 293 11.05 4.52 25.25
N ASP A 294 11.04 5.85 25.12
CA ASP A 294 10.03 6.75 25.69
C ASP A 294 8.79 6.97 24.79
N VAL A 295 8.79 6.48 23.54
CA VAL A 295 7.63 6.56 22.64
C VAL A 295 6.57 5.56 23.07
N GLY A 296 5.50 6.06 23.70
CA GLY A 296 4.36 5.23 24.07
C GLY A 296 3.56 4.79 22.85
N MET A 297 3.45 3.47 22.62
CA MET A 297 2.58 2.89 21.60
C MET A 297 1.46 2.08 22.26
N TYR A 298 0.20 2.41 21.96
CA TYR A 298 -0.94 1.76 22.60
C TYR A 298 -2.07 1.51 21.61
N GLY A 299 -2.37 0.24 21.31
CA GLY A 299 -3.51 -0.14 20.46
C GLY A 299 -4.76 -0.57 21.23
N HIS A 300 -4.61 -1.07 22.46
CA HIS A 300 -5.74 -1.59 23.23
C HIS A 300 -6.57 -0.46 23.88
N ARG A 301 -7.90 -0.51 23.76
CA ARG A 301 -8.84 0.56 24.17
C ARG A 301 -8.57 1.11 25.58
N LYS A 302 -8.41 0.23 26.57
CA LYS A 302 -8.14 0.63 27.96
C LYS A 302 -6.80 1.37 28.13
N SER A 303 -5.77 0.98 27.37
CA SER A 303 -4.47 1.65 27.42
C SER A 303 -4.56 3.02 26.76
N VAL A 304 -5.21 3.11 25.60
CA VAL A 304 -5.47 4.39 24.93
C VAL A 304 -6.24 5.36 25.84
N ASP A 305 -7.35 4.92 26.44
CA ASP A 305 -8.16 5.77 27.31
C ASP A 305 -7.37 6.25 28.54
N ARG A 306 -6.48 5.41 29.11
CA ARG A 306 -5.58 5.83 30.20
C ARG A 306 -4.56 6.86 29.73
N THR A 307 -4.00 6.67 28.54
CA THR A 307 -3.01 7.60 27.98
C THR A 307 -3.64 8.96 27.67
N PHE A 308 -4.86 9.00 27.14
CA PHE A 308 -5.59 10.27 26.98
C PHE A 308 -5.83 10.98 28.31
N LYS A 309 -6.27 10.26 29.35
CA LYS A 309 -6.42 10.84 30.69
C LYS A 309 -5.10 11.39 31.23
N ARG A 310 -3.98 10.69 31.00
CA ARG A 310 -2.65 11.17 31.37
C ARG A 310 -2.33 12.49 30.67
N ILE A 311 -2.52 12.56 29.36
CA ILE A 311 -2.28 13.77 28.56
C ILE A 311 -3.12 14.94 29.09
N MET A 312 -4.42 14.72 29.34
CA MET A 312 -5.30 15.77 29.87
C MET A 312 -4.88 16.24 31.28
N ASN A 313 -4.44 15.33 32.14
CA ASN A 313 -4.03 15.66 33.52
C ASN A 313 -2.68 16.37 33.58
N GLU A 314 -1.74 16.01 32.71
CA GLU A 314 -0.38 16.52 32.73
C GLU A 314 -0.21 17.79 31.88
N GLY A 315 -1.11 18.03 30.93
CA GLY A 315 -1.08 19.16 30.00
C GLY A 315 -0.91 18.70 28.55
N LYS A 316 -1.79 19.15 27.65
CA LYS A 316 -1.78 18.76 26.23
C LYS A 316 -0.56 19.30 25.50
N GLU A 317 -0.01 20.42 25.95
CA GLU A 317 1.18 21.08 25.43
C GLU A 317 2.45 20.22 25.49
N LYS A 318 2.47 19.23 26.38
CA LYS A 318 3.62 18.34 26.58
C LYS A 318 3.65 17.16 25.61
N TYR A 319 2.58 16.93 24.86
CA TYR A 319 2.38 15.71 24.08
C TYR A 319 2.03 16.00 22.63
N LEU A 320 2.39 15.06 21.75
CA LEU A 320 1.87 14.94 20.40
C LEU A 320 1.24 13.54 20.22
N PRO A 321 -0.09 13.41 20.38
CA PRO A 321 -0.79 12.19 20.02
C PRO A 321 -0.81 12.04 18.49
N VAL A 322 -0.26 10.93 18.00
CA VAL A 322 -0.38 10.50 16.60
C VAL A 322 -1.42 9.38 16.55
N VAL A 323 -2.56 9.67 15.93
CA VAL A 323 -3.76 8.85 16.03
C VAL A 323 -4.26 8.38 14.67
N THR A 324 -4.98 7.25 14.62
CA THR A 324 -5.68 6.82 13.40
C THR A 324 -6.93 7.67 13.12
N GLY A 325 -7.42 7.67 11.88
CA GLY A 325 -8.69 8.32 11.50
C GLY A 325 -8.58 9.45 10.48
N HIS A 326 -7.52 9.46 9.68
CA HIS A 326 -7.27 10.51 8.71
C HIS A 326 -8.25 10.51 7.52
N GLN A 327 -9.02 9.45 7.28
CA GLN A 327 -10.12 9.44 6.28
C GLN A 327 -11.49 9.66 6.93
N GLY A 328 -11.55 9.91 8.25
CA GLY A 328 -12.81 10.03 8.99
C GLY A 328 -13.48 8.68 9.26
N GLU A 329 -12.72 7.59 9.29
CA GLU A 329 -13.26 6.25 9.48
C GLU A 329 -14.09 6.19 10.79
N PRO A 330 -15.32 5.64 10.78
CA PRO A 330 -16.27 5.85 11.88
C PRO A 330 -15.81 5.34 13.25
N ARG A 331 -14.95 4.31 13.27
CA ARG A 331 -14.42 3.67 14.49
C ARG A 331 -13.00 4.15 14.84
N ALA A 332 -12.36 4.96 14.00
CA ALA A 332 -11.01 5.42 14.22
C ALA A 332 -10.93 6.51 15.30
N MET A 333 -9.72 6.72 15.80
CA MET A 333 -9.51 7.50 17.02
C MET A 333 -9.91 8.97 16.84
N LEU A 334 -9.46 9.61 15.76
CA LEU A 334 -9.71 11.02 15.52
C LEU A 334 -11.21 11.32 15.37
N THR A 335 -11.95 10.45 14.66
CA THR A 335 -13.40 10.58 14.51
C THR A 335 -14.10 10.47 15.87
N ARG A 336 -13.67 9.54 16.74
CA ARG A 336 -14.18 9.41 18.11
C ARG A 336 -13.85 10.63 18.98
N MET A 337 -12.67 11.21 18.82
CA MET A 337 -12.30 12.48 19.47
C MET A 337 -13.26 13.59 19.04
N GLY A 338 -13.50 13.76 17.73
CA GLY A 338 -14.46 14.72 17.19
C GLY A 338 -15.90 14.52 17.67
N ARG A 339 -16.29 13.30 18.05
CA ARG A 339 -17.60 13.01 18.67
C ARG A 339 -17.63 13.17 20.19
N GLY A 340 -16.49 13.43 20.84
CA GLY A 340 -16.40 13.49 22.31
C GLY A 340 -16.48 12.11 22.98
N GLU A 341 -16.14 11.04 22.25
CA GLU A 341 -16.22 9.65 22.72
C GLU A 341 -14.89 9.12 23.29
N THR A 342 -13.95 10.03 23.56
CA THR A 342 -12.64 9.75 24.13
C THR A 342 -12.39 10.63 25.35
N PRO A 343 -11.54 10.20 26.30
CA PRO A 343 -11.15 11.06 27.42
C PRO A 343 -10.33 12.30 27.03
N TYR A 344 -9.87 12.43 25.79
CA TYR A 344 -9.23 13.63 25.28
C TYR A 344 -10.29 14.62 24.84
N GLU A 345 -10.33 15.79 25.46
CA GLU A 345 -11.26 16.88 25.12
C GLU A 345 -10.51 17.91 24.27
N LEU A 346 -11.04 18.24 23.09
CA LEU A 346 -10.50 19.31 22.26
C LEU A 346 -11.00 20.66 22.77
N ASP A 347 -10.10 21.63 22.80
CA ASP A 347 -10.41 23.01 23.17
C ASP A 347 -10.33 23.95 21.97
N GLN A 348 -10.92 25.14 22.13
CA GLN A 348 -10.86 26.21 21.14
C GLN A 348 -9.40 26.59 20.82
N GLY A 349 -8.99 26.37 19.57
CA GLY A 349 -7.65 26.69 19.09
C GLY A 349 -6.73 25.48 18.91
N ASP A 350 -7.09 24.32 19.47
CA ASP A 350 -6.32 23.08 19.33
C ASP A 350 -6.08 22.73 17.86
N LYS A 351 -4.92 22.15 17.56
CA LYS A 351 -4.49 21.91 16.19
C LYS A 351 -4.63 20.44 15.85
N VAL A 352 -5.24 20.16 14.71
CA VAL A 352 -5.33 18.80 14.16
C VAL A 352 -4.65 18.77 12.81
N LEU A 353 -3.58 17.99 12.72
CA LEU A 353 -2.73 17.87 11.53
C LEU A 353 -3.10 16.60 10.79
N PHE A 354 -3.62 16.74 9.57
CA PHE A 354 -3.82 15.66 8.63
C PHE A 354 -2.60 15.54 7.73
N SER A 355 -1.72 14.60 8.07
CA SER A 355 -0.55 14.25 7.28
C SER A 355 -0.88 13.17 6.26
N ALA A 356 -1.99 13.35 5.56
CA ALA A 356 -2.52 12.42 4.58
C ALA A 356 -3.51 13.14 3.66
N ARG A 357 -3.52 12.76 2.38
CA ARG A 357 -4.54 13.22 1.43
C ARG A 357 -5.84 12.43 1.63
N VAL A 358 -6.97 13.07 1.32
CA VAL A 358 -8.26 12.38 1.18
C VAL A 358 -8.24 11.45 -0.03
N ILE A 359 -8.63 10.20 0.16
CA ILE A 359 -8.79 9.26 -0.95
C ILE A 359 -9.97 9.75 -1.81
N PRO A 360 -9.84 9.86 -3.15
CA PRO A 360 -10.85 10.44 -4.03
C PRO A 360 -12.02 9.49 -4.30
N GLU A 361 -12.60 8.94 -3.23
CA GLU A 361 -13.76 8.07 -3.22
C GLU A 361 -14.89 8.77 -2.45
N PRO A 362 -16.14 8.81 -2.95
CA PRO A 362 -17.23 9.53 -2.31
C PRO A 362 -17.44 9.18 -0.83
N THR A 363 -17.24 7.90 -0.47
CA THR A 363 -17.35 7.43 0.92
C THR A 363 -16.27 8.05 1.81
N ASN A 364 -15.02 8.09 1.34
CA ASN A 364 -13.90 8.68 2.06
C ASN A 364 -14.05 10.20 2.16
N GLU A 365 -14.43 10.88 1.07
CA GLU A 365 -14.68 12.33 1.07
C GLU A 365 -15.79 12.72 2.05
N GLY A 366 -16.90 11.99 2.05
CA GLY A 366 -18.01 12.23 2.96
C GLY A 366 -17.65 11.98 4.43
N GLN A 367 -16.96 10.88 4.73
CA GLN A 367 -16.49 10.54 6.08
C GLN A 367 -15.47 11.57 6.60
N ARG A 368 -14.50 11.94 5.76
CA ARG A 368 -13.50 12.96 6.08
C ARG A 368 -14.16 14.30 6.34
N TYR A 369 -15.09 14.74 5.49
CA TYR A 369 -15.83 15.97 5.68
C TYR A 369 -16.57 15.98 7.02
N GLN A 370 -17.30 14.91 7.34
CA GLN A 370 -18.01 14.79 8.62
C GLN A 370 -17.04 14.89 9.82
N SER A 371 -15.92 14.17 9.77
CA SER A 371 -14.90 14.19 10.82
C SER A 371 -14.35 15.61 11.03
N GLU A 372 -14.02 16.33 9.95
CA GLU A 372 -13.55 17.71 10.05
C GLU A 372 -14.60 18.67 10.63
N GLN A 373 -15.88 18.52 10.28
CA GLN A 373 -16.94 19.34 10.87
C GLN A 373 -17.04 19.09 12.38
N LEU A 374 -17.02 17.84 12.81
CA LEU A 374 -17.05 17.46 14.23
C LEU A 374 -15.86 18.05 15.00
N LEU A 375 -14.64 17.94 14.45
CA LEU A 375 -13.45 18.54 15.05
C LEU A 375 -13.54 20.07 15.14
N ARG A 376 -14.01 20.74 14.07
CA ARG A 376 -14.20 22.20 14.06
C ARG A 376 -15.27 22.66 15.05
N MET A 377 -16.34 21.88 15.23
CA MET A 377 -17.38 22.15 16.23
C MET A 377 -16.85 22.09 17.67
N GLN A 378 -15.79 21.29 17.92
CA GLN A 378 -15.06 21.30 19.20
C GLN A 378 -14.00 22.41 19.29
N GLY A 379 -13.87 23.27 18.27
CA GLY A 379 -12.96 24.41 18.27
C GLY A 379 -11.59 24.15 17.64
N ALA A 380 -11.37 22.97 17.05
CA ALA A 380 -10.10 22.62 16.42
C ALA A 380 -9.81 23.42 15.14
N ARG A 381 -8.52 23.71 14.94
CA ARG A 381 -7.93 24.29 13.73
C ARG A 381 -7.28 23.18 12.91
N ILE A 382 -7.76 22.99 11.69
CA ILE A 382 -7.32 21.91 10.82
C ILE A 382 -6.15 22.39 9.95
N TYR A 383 -5.07 21.61 9.97
CA TYR A 383 -3.94 21.69 9.04
C TYR A 383 -4.03 20.46 8.14
N ASP A 384 -3.99 20.66 6.83
CA ASP A 384 -4.24 19.59 5.85
C ASP A 384 -3.24 19.70 4.69
N ASP A 385 -3.28 18.71 3.78
CA ASP A 385 -2.45 18.62 2.57
C ASP A 385 -0.94 18.52 2.84
N ILE A 386 -0.59 17.98 4.01
CA ILE A 386 0.80 17.62 4.36
C ILE A 386 1.07 16.23 3.80
N HIS A 387 1.20 16.10 2.48
CA HIS A 387 1.29 14.80 1.83
C HIS A 387 1.96 14.87 0.45
N VAL A 388 2.60 13.77 0.06
CA VAL A 388 3.01 13.48 -1.32
C VAL A 388 2.56 12.06 -1.66
N SER A 389 2.19 11.83 -2.92
CA SER A 389 1.65 10.52 -3.34
C SER A 389 2.73 9.43 -3.33
N GLY A 390 2.31 8.18 -3.15
CA GLY A 390 3.15 6.98 -3.28
C GLY A 390 3.24 6.41 -4.70
N HIS A 391 2.52 6.96 -5.68
CA HIS A 391 2.43 6.41 -7.05
C HIS A 391 3.13 7.30 -8.09
N LEU A 392 3.58 6.71 -9.19
CA LEU A 392 4.21 7.42 -10.31
C LEU A 392 3.23 8.39 -10.97
N ASN A 393 3.72 9.59 -11.28
CA ASN A 393 3.09 10.51 -12.21
C ASN A 393 3.63 10.24 -13.63
N GLN A 394 3.09 10.93 -14.63
CA GLN A 394 3.39 10.75 -16.06
C GLN A 394 4.89 10.58 -16.40
N GLU A 395 5.77 11.43 -15.86
CA GLU A 395 7.21 11.35 -16.17
C GLU A 395 7.91 10.16 -15.49
N GLY A 396 7.34 9.66 -14.39
CA GLY A 396 7.78 8.43 -13.76
C GLY A 396 7.45 7.20 -14.62
N HIS A 397 6.23 7.15 -15.17
CA HIS A 397 5.83 6.10 -16.11
C HIS A 397 6.69 6.10 -17.37
N TYR A 398 6.98 7.28 -17.94
CA TYR A 398 7.87 7.41 -19.09
C TYR A 398 9.26 6.85 -18.78
N ALA A 399 9.83 7.22 -17.63
CA ALA A 399 11.15 6.74 -17.24
C ALA A 399 11.20 5.21 -17.01
N MET A 400 10.10 4.59 -16.58
CA MET A 400 10.00 3.13 -16.49
C MET A 400 9.93 2.48 -17.87
N LEU A 401 9.11 3.00 -18.78
CA LEU A 401 9.07 2.53 -20.18
C LEU A 401 10.43 2.67 -20.85
N ASP A 402 11.11 3.81 -20.66
CA ASP A 402 12.46 4.05 -21.16
C ASP A 402 13.47 3.04 -20.61
N ALA A 403 13.42 2.75 -19.31
CA ALA A 403 14.34 1.82 -18.66
C ALA A 403 14.11 0.36 -19.08
N LEU A 404 12.86 -0.08 -19.14
CA LEU A 404 12.49 -1.48 -19.35
C LEU A 404 12.41 -1.87 -20.84
N GLN A 405 12.06 -0.92 -21.71
CA GLN A 405 11.79 -1.18 -23.14
C GLN A 405 10.95 -2.45 -23.39
N PRO A 406 9.81 -2.64 -22.69
CA PRO A 406 9.11 -3.92 -22.70
C PRO A 406 8.51 -4.25 -24.08
N GLN A 407 8.46 -5.53 -24.43
CA GLN A 407 7.82 -5.98 -25.67
C GLN A 407 6.29 -5.85 -25.59
N HIS A 408 5.71 -6.12 -24.42
CA HIS A 408 4.28 -5.98 -24.13
C HIS A 408 4.03 -5.12 -22.89
N VAL A 409 2.93 -4.37 -22.87
CA VAL A 409 2.51 -3.53 -21.75
C VAL A 409 1.05 -3.80 -21.39
N ILE A 410 0.78 -3.94 -20.09
CA ILE A 410 -0.57 -4.15 -19.55
C ILE A 410 -0.84 -3.07 -18.48
N PRO A 411 -1.73 -2.09 -18.74
CA PRO A 411 -2.18 -1.15 -17.71
C PRO A 411 -3.02 -1.84 -16.64
N ALA A 412 -2.79 -1.51 -15.37
CA ALA A 412 -3.48 -2.07 -14.21
C ALA A 412 -3.75 -1.00 -13.13
N HIS A 413 -4.35 -1.42 -12.01
CA HIS A 413 -4.62 -0.62 -10.80
C HIS A 413 -5.49 0.64 -11.01
N GLN A 414 -6.34 0.65 -12.03
CA GLN A 414 -7.26 1.74 -12.34
C GLN A 414 -8.47 1.27 -13.16
N ASP A 415 -9.50 2.11 -13.17
CA ASP A 415 -10.57 1.99 -14.17
C ASP A 415 -10.11 2.50 -15.55
N MET A 416 -10.94 2.29 -16.57
CA MET A 416 -10.65 2.69 -17.95
C MET A 416 -10.35 4.19 -18.10
N LYS A 417 -10.97 5.04 -17.29
CA LYS A 417 -10.72 6.49 -17.33
C LYS A 417 -9.36 6.82 -16.72
N GLY A 418 -9.00 6.14 -15.64
CA GLY A 418 -7.76 6.31 -14.89
C GLY A 418 -6.52 5.89 -15.67
N PHE A 419 -6.56 4.75 -16.37
CA PHE A 419 -5.41 4.29 -17.16
C PHE A 419 -5.33 4.89 -18.57
N ALA A 420 -6.38 5.55 -19.07
CA ALA A 420 -6.37 6.15 -20.42
C ALA A 420 -5.18 7.09 -20.70
N PRO A 421 -4.71 7.94 -19.76
CA PRO A 421 -3.50 8.72 -19.95
C PRO A 421 -2.24 7.87 -20.15
N TYR A 422 -2.11 6.72 -19.45
CA TYR A 422 -0.99 5.80 -19.62
C TYR A 422 -1.03 5.13 -20.99
N VAL A 423 -2.22 4.72 -21.46
CA VAL A 423 -2.41 4.24 -22.84
C VAL A 423 -1.98 5.30 -23.87
N GLY A 424 -2.26 6.58 -23.60
CA GLY A 424 -1.80 7.70 -24.42
C GLY A 424 -0.27 7.83 -24.46
N LEU A 425 0.39 7.66 -23.32
CA LEU A 425 1.85 7.64 -23.21
C LEU A 425 2.45 6.44 -23.95
N CYS A 426 1.96 5.22 -23.74
CA CYS A 426 2.45 4.04 -24.48
C CYS A 426 2.33 4.25 -26.00
N LYS A 427 1.23 4.84 -26.48
CA LYS A 427 1.08 5.17 -27.91
C LYS A 427 2.09 6.21 -28.41
N SER A 428 2.49 7.19 -27.60
CA SER A 428 3.55 8.13 -28.00
C SER A 428 4.91 7.46 -28.09
N GLU A 429 5.14 6.44 -27.27
CA GLU A 429 6.37 5.62 -27.30
C GLU A 429 6.35 4.50 -28.35
N GLY A 430 5.29 4.41 -29.17
CA GLY A 430 5.23 3.52 -30.32
C GLY A 430 4.44 2.22 -30.12
N TYR A 431 3.89 1.98 -28.93
CA TYR A 431 3.02 0.83 -28.67
C TYR A 431 1.66 0.98 -29.38
N GLN A 432 1.15 -0.13 -29.89
CA GLN A 432 -0.10 -0.32 -30.60
C GLN A 432 -1.06 -1.20 -29.80
N LEU A 433 -2.26 -0.64 -29.56
CA LEU A 433 -3.34 -1.34 -28.87
C LEU A 433 -3.71 -2.65 -29.58
N GLY A 434 -3.78 -3.74 -28.82
CA GLY A 434 -4.12 -5.08 -29.32
C GLY A 434 -2.97 -5.81 -30.03
N ARG A 435 -1.75 -5.24 -30.02
CA ARG A 435 -0.53 -5.92 -30.49
C ARG A 435 0.48 -6.06 -29.36
N ASP A 436 0.95 -4.93 -28.85
CA ASP A 436 1.97 -4.84 -27.80
C ASP A 436 1.47 -4.03 -26.59
N LEU A 437 0.34 -3.32 -26.72
CA LEU A 437 -0.38 -2.71 -25.61
C LEU A 437 -1.72 -3.41 -25.39
N HIS A 438 -1.90 -4.03 -24.23
CA HIS A 438 -3.07 -4.84 -23.92
C HIS A 438 -3.94 -4.16 -22.86
N VAL A 439 -5.06 -3.58 -23.27
CA VAL A 439 -6.10 -3.12 -22.35
C VAL A 439 -7.05 -4.29 -22.09
N THR A 440 -7.31 -4.58 -20.82
CA THR A 440 -8.05 -5.77 -20.38
C THR A 440 -9.00 -5.43 -19.23
N SER A 441 -9.75 -6.44 -18.77
CA SER A 441 -10.66 -6.40 -17.64
C SER A 441 -10.35 -7.56 -16.69
N ASN A 442 -11.00 -7.56 -15.53
CA ASN A 442 -10.91 -8.69 -14.60
C ASN A 442 -11.46 -9.97 -15.26
N GLY A 443 -10.84 -11.11 -14.98
CA GLY A 443 -11.23 -12.44 -15.47
C GLY A 443 -10.77 -12.80 -16.88
N ASN A 444 -9.84 -12.05 -17.49
CA ASN A 444 -9.30 -12.38 -18.81
C ASN A 444 -7.91 -13.03 -18.71
N THR A 445 -7.51 -13.73 -19.78
CA THR A 445 -6.14 -14.18 -20.00
C THR A 445 -5.55 -13.56 -21.27
N ILE A 446 -4.24 -13.36 -21.28
CA ILE A 446 -3.46 -12.80 -22.39
C ILE A 446 -2.28 -13.73 -22.64
N GLN A 447 -2.34 -14.49 -23.73
CA GLN A 447 -1.21 -15.30 -24.21
C GLN A 447 -0.17 -14.38 -24.87
N LEU A 448 1.08 -14.46 -24.42
CA LEU A 448 2.19 -13.65 -24.94
C LEU A 448 3.08 -14.42 -25.91
N THR A 449 3.29 -15.71 -25.66
CA THR A 449 4.15 -16.59 -26.49
C THR A 449 3.43 -17.90 -26.82
N GLU A 450 3.82 -18.55 -27.92
CA GLU A 450 3.30 -19.88 -28.33
C GLU A 450 4.08 -21.05 -27.71
#